data_AF-A0A522FYL4-F1
#
_entry.id   AF-A0A522FYL4-F1
#
_cell.length_a   1.000
_cell.length_b   1.000
_cell.length_c   1.000
_cell.angle_alpha   90.00
_cell.angle_beta   90.00
_cell.angle_gamma   90.00
#
_symmetry.space_group_name_H-M   'P 1'
#
loop_
_entity.id
_entity.type
_entity.pdbx_description
1 polymer ?
#
loop_
_entity_poly.entity_id
_entity_poly.type
_entity_poly.pdbx_seq_one_letter_code
_entity_poly.pdbx_strand_id
1 'polypeptide(L)'
;MRHVSKLLVATVAICTFTASAKEVTITQELQAAMQDIAVHSKVVMVDGSGATPGTFQEDSDPTTLQIVMLAKPSDGTAQVSSDGEVIFLQKDTPEKEQQALFTTAFYLKAKAREAASQPAKAHSSP
;
A
#
# COMPACT_ATOMS: atom_id res chain seq x y z
N MET A 1 -28.34 26.04 54.80
CA MET A 1 -27.99 24.70 54.28
C MET A 1 -27.66 24.87 52.80
N ARG A 2 -26.38 24.75 52.42
CA ARG A 2 -25.81 23.73 51.48
C ARG A 2 -26.38 23.81 50.05
N HIS A 3 -25.64 23.82 48.94
CA HIS A 3 -24.22 23.98 48.59
C HIS A 3 -24.22 24.14 47.04
N VAL A 4 -23.45 25.12 46.55
CA VAL A 4 -22.55 25.06 45.38
C VAL A 4 -23.03 24.33 44.11
N SER A 5 -23.41 25.12 43.09
CA SER A 5 -23.42 24.70 41.68
C SER A 5 -22.02 24.26 41.27
N LYS A 6 -21.80 22.95 41.14
CA LYS A 6 -20.55 22.38 40.63
C LYS A 6 -20.48 22.61 39.12
N LEU A 7 -19.79 23.69 38.74
CA LEU A 7 -19.17 23.86 37.44
C LEU A 7 -18.15 22.72 37.27
N LEU A 8 -18.47 21.72 36.45
CA LEU A 8 -17.57 20.61 36.18
C LEU A 8 -16.51 21.08 35.18
N VAL A 9 -15.31 21.29 35.71
CA VAL A 9 -14.09 21.68 35.00
C VAL A 9 -13.67 20.59 34.03
N ALA A 10 -13.36 21.01 32.81
CA ALA A 10 -12.81 20.22 31.73
C ALA A 10 -11.55 19.45 32.15
N THR A 11 -11.47 18.17 31.79
CA THR A 11 -10.20 17.45 31.74
C THR A 11 -10.06 16.88 30.34
N VAL A 12 -9.45 17.66 29.44
CA VAL A 12 -8.94 17.14 28.16
C VAL A 12 -7.72 16.29 28.51
N ALA A 13 -7.92 14.98 28.53
CA ALA A 13 -6.81 14.03 28.62
C ALA A 13 -5.99 14.13 27.33
N ILE A 14 -4.88 14.86 27.37
CA ILE A 14 -3.87 14.82 26.31
C ILE A 14 -3.14 13.49 26.48
N CYS A 15 -3.59 12.47 25.75
CA CYS A 15 -2.83 11.23 25.61
C CYS A 15 -1.57 11.55 24.79
N THR A 16 -0.45 11.77 25.47
CA THR A 16 0.88 11.78 24.84
C THR A 16 1.24 10.35 24.48
N PHE A 17 0.99 9.95 23.24
CA PHE A 17 1.49 8.69 22.69
C PHE A 17 2.99 8.83 22.43
N THR A 18 3.79 8.13 23.23
CA THR A 18 5.19 7.84 22.93
C THR A 18 5.27 7.02 21.64
N ALA A 19 5.78 7.63 20.57
CA ALA A 19 5.99 7.00 19.28
C ALA A 19 7.02 5.86 19.41
N SER A 20 6.58 4.63 19.15
CA SER A 20 7.46 3.47 18.94
C SER A 20 7.63 3.24 17.44
N ALA A 21 8.87 3.16 16.99
CA ALA A 21 9.25 3.07 15.58
C ALA A 21 8.83 1.72 14.97
N LYS A 22 7.76 1.74 14.15
CA LYS A 22 7.35 0.81 13.05
C LYS A 22 5.84 0.52 12.99
N GLU A 23 4.98 1.38 13.51
CA GLU A 23 3.60 1.36 13.02
C GLU A 23 3.58 1.99 11.62
N VAL A 24 3.17 1.20 10.63
CA VAL A 24 2.78 1.72 9.32
C VAL A 24 1.57 2.62 9.58
N THR A 25 1.81 3.90 9.83
CA THR A 25 0.74 4.88 9.99
C THR A 25 0.14 5.09 8.61
N ILE A 26 -0.97 4.41 8.33
CA ILE A 26 -1.79 4.73 7.17
C ILE A 26 -2.46 6.07 7.47
N THR A 27 -1.97 7.11 6.82
CA THR A 27 -2.59 8.44 6.88
C THR A 27 -3.91 8.42 6.12
N GLN A 28 -4.78 9.40 6.41
CA GLN A 28 -6.02 9.56 5.64
C GLN A 28 -5.73 9.80 4.14
N GLU A 29 -4.64 10.52 3.84
CA GLU A 29 -4.19 10.76 2.47
C GLU A 29 -3.74 9.47 1.78
N LEU A 30 -2.95 8.63 2.46
CA LEU A 30 -2.52 7.34 1.95
C LEU A 30 -3.70 6.41 1.72
N GLN A 31 -4.67 6.38 2.64
CA GLN A 31 -5.89 5.61 2.49
C GLN A 31 -6.73 6.10 1.30
N ALA A 32 -6.87 7.41 1.12
CA ALA A 32 -7.56 7.98 -0.03
C ALA A 32 -6.85 7.64 -1.34
N ALA A 33 -5.52 7.70 -1.37
CA ALA A 33 -4.71 7.31 -2.53
C ALA A 33 -4.84 5.81 -2.85
N MET A 34 -4.81 4.94 -1.83
CA MET A 34 -5.06 3.51 -2.02
C MET A 34 -6.45 3.24 -2.60
N GLN A 35 -7.48 3.92 -2.08
CA GLN A 35 -8.86 3.79 -2.57
C GLN A 35 -9.00 4.28 -4.01
N ASP A 36 -8.39 5.42 -4.34
CA ASP A 36 -8.37 5.99 -5.68
C ASP A 36 -7.69 5.04 -6.67
N ILE A 37 -6.51 4.53 -6.32
CA ILE A 37 -5.77 3.55 -7.12
C ILE A 37 -6.58 2.27 -7.29
N ALA A 38 -7.17 1.73 -6.23
CA ALA A 38 -7.95 0.49 -6.31
C ALA A 38 -9.18 0.62 -7.24
N VAL A 39 -9.80 1.80 -7.31
CA VAL A 39 -10.97 2.05 -8.17
C VAL A 39 -10.59 2.30 -9.62
N HIS A 40 -9.48 3.01 -9.85
CA HIS A 40 -9.11 3.49 -11.18
C HIS A 40 -8.01 2.69 -11.87
N SER A 41 -7.33 1.78 -11.16
CA SER A 41 -6.30 0.94 -11.77
C SER A 41 -6.91 0.00 -12.79
N LYS A 42 -6.29 -0.06 -13.97
CA LYS A 42 -6.58 -1.09 -14.95
C LYS A 42 -5.91 -2.38 -14.51
N VAL A 43 -6.69 -3.43 -14.29
CA VAL A 43 -6.14 -4.75 -13.95
C VAL A 43 -5.92 -5.54 -15.23
N VAL A 44 -4.69 -6.02 -15.45
CA VAL A 44 -4.31 -6.85 -16.60
C VAL A 44 -3.81 -8.19 -16.11
N MET A 45 -4.43 -9.27 -16.59
CA MET A 45 -3.95 -10.63 -16.36
C MET A 45 -2.93 -11.01 -17.44
N VAL A 46 -1.79 -11.54 -17.03
CA VAL A 46 -0.70 -11.96 -17.91
C VAL A 46 -0.43 -13.44 -17.70
N ASP A 47 -0.29 -14.19 -18.80
CA ASP A 47 0.19 -15.58 -18.75
C ASP A 47 1.67 -15.57 -18.36
N GLY A 48 1.98 -16.13 -17.20
CA GLY A 48 3.33 -16.18 -16.63
C GLY A 48 4.16 -17.37 -17.11
N SER A 49 3.79 -18.04 -18.20
CA SER A 49 4.56 -19.16 -18.76
C SER A 49 6.01 -18.77 -19.06
N GLY A 50 6.95 -19.23 -18.22
CA GLY A 50 8.38 -18.89 -18.32
C GLY A 50 8.77 -17.54 -17.71
N ALA A 51 7.82 -16.83 -17.11
CA ALA A 51 8.08 -15.62 -16.34
C ALA A 51 8.38 -15.97 -14.88
N THR A 52 9.34 -15.26 -14.30
CA THR A 52 9.64 -15.30 -12.86
C THR A 52 9.74 -13.86 -12.36
N PRO A 53 9.65 -13.61 -11.05
CA PRO A 53 9.82 -12.26 -10.52
C PRO A 53 11.14 -11.58 -10.91
N GLY A 54 12.20 -12.34 -11.19
CA GLY A 54 13.49 -11.80 -11.61
C GLY A 54 13.65 -11.59 -13.12
N THR A 55 12.71 -12.09 -13.94
CA THR A 55 12.80 -12.05 -15.41
C THR A 55 11.63 -11.34 -16.07
N PHE A 56 10.55 -11.10 -15.35
CA PHE A 56 9.38 -10.39 -15.87
C PHE A 56 9.67 -8.90 -16.02
N GLN A 57 9.36 -8.36 -17.19
CA GLN A 57 9.44 -6.94 -17.47
C GLN A 57 8.02 -6.35 -17.42
N GLU A 58 7.82 -5.37 -16.55
CA GLU A 58 6.56 -4.66 -16.46
C GLU A 58 6.29 -3.76 -17.67
N ASP A 59 5.03 -3.38 -17.89
CA ASP A 59 4.56 -2.60 -19.04
C ASP A 59 4.87 -1.09 -18.91
N SER A 60 5.45 -0.69 -17.78
CA SER A 60 5.82 0.69 -17.44
C SER A 60 4.63 1.66 -17.41
N ASP A 61 3.39 1.17 -17.39
CA ASP A 61 2.19 1.98 -17.27
C ASP A 61 1.78 2.07 -15.79
N PRO A 62 1.98 3.22 -15.13
CA PRO A 62 1.71 3.37 -13.71
C PRO A 62 0.22 3.26 -13.36
N THR A 63 -0.68 3.34 -14.36
CA THR A 63 -2.12 3.16 -14.18
C THR A 63 -2.56 1.71 -14.24
N THR A 64 -1.65 0.80 -14.56
CA THR A 64 -1.90 -0.63 -14.65
C THR A 64 -1.43 -1.36 -13.38
N LEU A 65 -2.20 -2.37 -12.99
CA LEU A 65 -1.78 -3.43 -12.09
C LEU A 65 -1.74 -4.72 -12.90
N GLN A 66 -0.54 -5.27 -13.09
CA GLN A 66 -0.35 -6.53 -13.81
C GLN A 66 -0.39 -7.71 -12.85
N ILE A 67 -1.17 -8.73 -13.17
CA ILE A 67 -1.23 -9.98 -12.43
C ILE A 67 -0.65 -11.07 -13.31
N VAL A 68 0.56 -11.51 -12.97
CA VAL A 68 1.27 -12.57 -13.67
C VAL A 68 0.89 -13.90 -13.03
N MET A 69 0.13 -14.72 -13.77
CA MET A 69 -0.23 -16.06 -13.32
C MET A 69 0.94 -17.01 -13.54
N LEU A 70 1.64 -17.37 -12.46
CA LEU A 70 2.76 -18.31 -12.52
C LEU A 70 2.27 -19.69 -12.95
N ALA A 71 2.93 -20.26 -13.96
CA ALA A 71 2.51 -21.52 -14.56
C ALA A 71 2.85 -22.72 -13.68
N LYS A 72 3.96 -22.66 -12.94
CA LYS A 72 4.45 -23.74 -12.07
C LYS A 72 4.88 -23.20 -10.71
N PRO A 73 4.79 -24.00 -9.63
CA PRO A 73 5.33 -23.62 -8.32
C PRO A 73 6.84 -23.31 -8.33
N SER A 74 7.59 -23.88 -9.28
CA SER A 74 9.03 -23.62 -9.46
C SER A 74 9.35 -22.22 -9.99
N ASP A 75 8.37 -21.51 -10.56
CA ASP A 75 8.57 -20.21 -11.20
C ASP A 75 8.63 -19.07 -10.18
N GLY A 76 8.27 -19.35 -8.92
CA GLY A 76 8.32 -18.42 -7.80
C GLY A 76 7.14 -18.59 -6.85
N THR A 77 7.19 -17.90 -5.71
CA THR A 77 6.08 -17.79 -4.76
C THR A 77 5.15 -16.64 -5.13
N ALA A 78 3.92 -16.66 -4.62
CA ALA A 78 3.04 -15.52 -4.76
C ALA A 78 3.64 -14.31 -4.04
N GLN A 79 3.75 -13.17 -4.73
CA GLN A 79 4.40 -11.97 -4.19
C GLN A 79 4.02 -10.72 -4.99
N VAL A 80 4.32 -9.56 -4.43
CA VAL A 80 4.18 -8.26 -5.08
C VAL A 80 5.57 -7.72 -5.43
N SER A 81 5.72 -7.06 -6.58
CA SER A 81 6.92 -6.29 -6.90
C SER A 81 7.16 -5.16 -5.89
N SER A 82 8.38 -4.63 -5.84
CA SER A 82 8.78 -3.63 -4.85
C SER A 82 8.01 -2.31 -4.95
N ASP A 83 7.52 -1.98 -6.14
CA ASP A 83 6.74 -0.79 -6.49
C ASP A 83 5.22 -1.01 -6.42
N GLY A 84 4.78 -2.28 -6.32
CA GLY A 84 3.37 -2.62 -6.33
C GLY A 84 2.73 -2.69 -7.72
N GLU A 85 3.49 -2.61 -8.80
CA GLU A 85 2.96 -2.62 -10.18
C GLU A 85 2.59 -4.03 -10.67
N VAL A 86 3.24 -5.06 -10.10
CA VAL A 86 3.08 -6.45 -10.53
C VAL A 86 2.77 -7.34 -9.32
N ILE A 87 1.75 -8.19 -9.46
CA ILE A 87 1.48 -9.31 -8.56
C ILE A 87 1.82 -10.60 -9.30
N PHE A 88 2.76 -11.36 -8.77
CA PHE A 88 2.99 -12.74 -9.18
C PHE A 88 2.06 -13.62 -8.35
N LEU A 89 1.17 -14.34 -9.03
CA LEU A 89 0.13 -15.13 -8.38
C LEU A 89 0.24 -16.59 -8.79
N GLN A 90 0.22 -17.49 -7.80
CA GLN A 90 0.09 -18.92 -8.08
C GLN A 90 -1.40 -19.26 -8.22
N LYS A 91 -1.70 -20.26 -9.06
CA LYS A 91 -3.08 -20.75 -9.24
C LYS A 91 -3.74 -21.17 -7.93
N ASP A 92 -2.94 -21.65 -6.98
CA ASP A 92 -3.40 -22.29 -5.75
C ASP A 92 -3.43 -21.32 -4.57
N THR A 93 -3.08 -20.05 -4.78
CA THR A 93 -3.00 -19.05 -3.71
C THR A 93 -4.38 -18.85 -3.06
N PRO A 94 -4.52 -19.01 -1.73
CA PRO A 94 -5.79 -18.82 -1.04
C PRO A 94 -6.34 -17.39 -1.21
N GLU A 95 -7.68 -17.24 -1.29
CA GLU A 95 -8.34 -15.94 -1.48
C GLU A 95 -7.87 -14.86 -0.48
N LYS A 96 -7.72 -15.23 0.80
CA LYS A 96 -7.21 -14.32 1.85
C LYS A 96 -5.80 -13.80 1.53
N GLU A 97 -4.95 -14.66 0.98
CA GLU A 97 -3.60 -14.29 0.58
C GLU A 97 -3.62 -13.43 -0.68
N GLN A 98 -4.48 -13.75 -1.65
CA GLN A 98 -4.71 -12.89 -2.82
C GLN A 98 -5.12 -11.48 -2.39
N GLN A 99 -6.12 -11.35 -1.50
CA GLN A 99 -6.56 -10.05 -0.98
C GLN A 99 -5.42 -9.28 -0.29
N ALA A 100 -4.55 -9.97 0.45
CA ALA A 100 -3.38 -9.36 1.06
C ALA A 100 -2.37 -8.87 0.01
N LEU A 101 -2.15 -9.61 -1.07
CA LEU A 101 -1.30 -9.21 -2.20
C LEU A 101 -1.84 -7.95 -2.89
N PHE A 102 -3.15 -7.90 -3.20
CA PHE A 102 -3.78 -6.71 -3.76
C PHE A 102 -3.68 -5.49 -2.84
N THR A 103 -3.96 -5.69 -1.55
CA THR A 103 -3.84 -4.61 -0.55
C THR A 103 -2.40 -4.08 -0.49
N THR A 104 -1.42 -4.98 -0.54
CA THR A 104 0.01 -4.63 -0.54
C THR A 104 0.40 -3.87 -1.81
N ALA A 105 -0.04 -4.33 -2.99
CA ALA A 105 0.22 -3.66 -4.26
C ALA A 105 -0.31 -2.22 -4.26
N PHE A 106 -1.57 -2.02 -3.86
CA PHE A 106 -2.15 -0.68 -3.79
C PHE A 106 -1.47 0.21 -2.75
N TYR A 107 -1.07 -0.35 -1.60
CA TYR A 107 -0.28 0.38 -0.62
C TYR A 107 1.07 0.85 -1.17
N LEU A 108 1.79 -0.02 -1.89
CA LEU A 108 3.09 0.33 -2.48
C LEU A 108 2.94 1.38 -3.59
N LYS A 109 1.96 1.23 -4.48
CA LYS A 109 1.66 2.24 -5.51
C LYS A 109 1.27 3.59 -4.90
N ALA A 110 0.47 3.58 -3.83
CA ALA A 110 0.09 4.80 -3.12
C ALA A 110 1.31 5.49 -2.50
N LYS A 111 2.23 4.75 -1.87
CA LYS A 111 3.49 5.31 -1.36
C LYS A 111 4.41 5.83 -2.45
N ALA A 112 4.49 5.15 -3.58
CA ALA A 112 5.27 5.62 -4.73
C ALA A 112 4.71 6.95 -5.26
N ARG A 113 3.37 7.08 -5.33
CA ARG A 113 2.69 8.32 -5.71
C ARG A 113 2.94 9.46 -4.71
N GLU A 114 2.89 9.18 -3.41
CA GLU A 114 3.22 10.17 -2.37
C GLU A 114 4.65 10.66 -2.51
N ALA A 115 5.61 9.74 -2.68
CA ALA A 115 7.03 10.08 -2.87
C ALA A 115 7.28 10.91 -4.14
N ALA A 116 6.58 10.61 -5.24
CA ALA A 116 6.66 11.39 -6.49
C ALA A 116 5.98 12.76 -6.38
N SER A 117 4.97 12.90 -5.52
CA SER A 117 4.22 14.15 -5.31
C SER A 117 4.92 15.10 -4.34
N GLN A 118 5.86 14.61 -3.53
CA GLN A 118 6.72 15.45 -2.71
C GLN A 118 7.68 16.22 -3.64
N PRO A 119 7.56 17.56 -3.75
CA PRO A 119 8.52 18.33 -4.54
C PRO A 119 9.90 18.16 -3.91
N ALA A 120 10.94 18.16 -4.75
CA ALA A 120 12.36 18.24 -4.37
C ALA A 120 12.69 19.56 -3.62
N LYS A 121 11.99 19.85 -2.52
CA LYS A 121 12.27 20.94 -1.57
C LYS A 121 13.33 20.48 -0.56
N ALA A 122 14.44 19.97 -1.05
CA ALA A 122 15.60 19.66 -0.20
C ALA A 122 16.92 19.67 -0.97
N HIS A 123 17.05 20.39 -2.08
CA HIS A 123 18.37 20.77 -2.60
C HIS A 123 18.32 22.17 -3.20
N SER A 124 18.46 23.16 -2.33
CA SER A 124 18.82 24.53 -2.72
C SER A 124 19.77 25.07 -1.64
N SER A 125 21.06 24.90 -1.90
CA SER A 125 22.25 25.64 -1.46
C SER A 125 22.48 26.00 0.03
N PRO A 126 23.76 26.09 0.43
CA PRO A 126 24.53 27.33 0.21
C PRO A 126 25.32 27.39 -1.09
#